data_AF-A0A1M7V1L1-F1
#
_entry.id   AF-A0A1M7V1L1-F1
#
_cell.length_a   1.000
_cell.length_b   1.000
_cell.length_c   1.000
_cell.angle_alpha   90.00
_cell.angle_beta   90.00
_cell.angle_gamma   90.00
#
_symmetry.space_group_name_H-M   'P 1'
#
loop_
_entity.id
_entity.type
_entity.pdbx_description
1 polymer ?
#
loop_
_entity_poly.entity_id
_entity_poly.type
_entity_poly.pdbx_seq_one_letter_code
_entity_poly.pdbx_strand_id
1 'polypeptide(L)'
;MLERLTAERIGRRELWPLDPGAWDEDTFYDLIEMVHDLVARPRDRWTHDFGDCGFHYGSFAVRTGQAVYRWRVNELLARHGADVRLADNGEDAGRLVHIAGDDRDELVERALATPDPRDRDAVRHAIALFRGRGATREEKRSAAAALARVLEDRRALLKQELFSKDEGALFQIANEFDIRHRGVRGPHGKAQQEDYADVFLDWVFWWYLATVELTDRLLAEQSSTP
;
A
#
# COMPACT_ATOMS: atom_id res chain seq x y z
N MET A 1 -15.93 18.99 20.44
CA MET A 1 -15.66 18.95 18.98
C MET A 1 -14.74 17.78 18.64
N LEU A 2 -13.54 17.70 19.23
CA LEU A 2 -12.59 16.59 18.98
C LEU A 2 -13.13 15.21 19.37
N GLU A 3 -13.78 15.06 20.53
CA GLU A 3 -14.46 13.78 20.90
C GLU A 3 -15.53 13.35 19.89
N ARG A 4 -16.22 14.31 19.27
CA ARG A 4 -17.23 14.04 18.25
C ARG A 4 -16.55 13.56 16.96
N LEU A 5 -15.44 14.18 16.59
CA LEU A 5 -14.66 13.81 15.40
C LEU A 5 -14.03 12.41 15.54
N THR A 6 -13.49 12.05 16.70
CA THR A 6 -12.93 10.70 16.92
C THR A 6 -14.02 9.64 16.83
N ALA A 7 -15.20 9.91 17.39
CA ALA A 7 -16.35 9.00 17.30
C ALA A 7 -16.87 8.89 15.86
N GLU A 8 -16.93 9.98 15.11
CA GLU A 8 -17.40 10.01 13.72
C GLU A 8 -16.42 9.37 12.72
N ARG A 9 -15.11 9.52 12.94
CA ARG A 9 -14.07 9.13 11.97
C ARG A 9 -13.39 7.80 12.27
N ILE A 10 -13.21 7.47 13.55
CA ILE A 10 -12.53 6.24 14.00
C ILE A 10 -13.52 5.27 14.65
N GLY A 11 -14.74 5.73 14.99
CA GLY A 11 -15.71 4.90 15.74
C GLY A 11 -15.37 4.74 17.21
N ARG A 12 -14.30 5.39 17.70
CA ARG A 12 -13.86 5.35 19.10
C ARG A 12 -14.23 6.65 19.84
N ARG A 13 -14.77 6.51 21.05
CA ARG A 13 -15.03 7.61 21.98
C ARG A 13 -13.91 7.67 23.01
N GLU A 14 -13.81 8.77 23.75
CA GLU A 14 -12.91 8.90 24.91
C GLU A 14 -11.41 8.91 24.58
N LEU A 15 -11.03 9.24 23.34
CA LEU A 15 -9.62 9.49 22.98
C LEU A 15 -9.14 10.89 23.40
N TRP A 16 -9.98 11.68 24.07
CA TRP A 16 -9.66 13.02 24.54
C TRP A 16 -9.99 13.18 26.03
N PRO A 17 -9.12 13.80 26.85
CA PRO A 17 -7.76 14.26 26.51
C PRO A 17 -6.85 13.10 26.07
N LEU A 18 -5.82 13.41 25.27
CA LEU A 18 -4.91 12.37 24.75
C LEU A 18 -4.21 11.67 25.92
N ASP A 19 -4.31 10.34 25.98
CA ASP A 19 -3.57 9.49 26.92
C ASP A 19 -2.92 8.32 26.17
N PRO A 20 -1.80 8.57 25.45
CA PRO A 20 -1.14 7.55 24.65
C PRO A 20 -0.67 6.33 25.45
N GLY A 21 -0.48 6.47 26.77
CA GLY A 21 -0.07 5.36 27.64
C GLY A 21 -1.18 4.34 27.90
N ALA A 22 -2.44 4.69 27.63
CA ALA A 22 -3.60 3.83 27.80
C ALA A 22 -4.07 3.16 26.49
N TRP A 23 -3.40 3.43 25.37
CA TRP A 23 -3.84 3.00 24.05
C TRP A 23 -3.05 1.79 23.55
N ASP A 24 -3.76 0.90 22.83
CA ASP A 24 -3.08 -0.05 21.96
C ASP A 24 -2.51 0.65 20.72
N GLU A 25 -1.64 -0.07 20.02
CA GLU A 25 -0.96 0.43 18.83
C GLU A 25 -1.96 0.81 17.73
N ASP A 26 -3.00 -0.02 17.52
CA ASP A 26 -4.03 0.25 16.52
C ASP A 26 -4.79 1.55 16.77
N THR A 27 -5.13 1.87 18.03
CA THR A 27 -5.75 3.14 18.42
C THR A 27 -4.85 4.32 18.09
N PHE A 28 -3.55 4.19 18.37
CA PHE A 28 -2.58 5.24 18.09
C PHE A 28 -2.42 5.46 16.58
N TYR A 29 -2.37 4.38 15.81
CA TYR A 29 -2.31 4.40 14.35
C TYR A 29 -3.59 4.96 13.72
N ASP A 30 -4.77 4.62 14.23
CA ASP A 30 -6.04 5.22 13.83
C ASP A 30 -6.03 6.75 14.01
N LEU A 31 -5.45 7.22 15.12
CA LEU A 31 -5.33 8.64 15.40
C LEU A 31 -4.38 9.34 14.41
N ILE A 32 -3.23 8.73 14.11
CA ILE A 32 -2.28 9.25 13.11
C ILE A 32 -2.96 9.45 11.75
N GLU A 33 -3.71 8.44 11.31
CA GLU A 33 -4.44 8.46 10.04
C GLU A 33 -5.59 9.48 10.03
N MET A 34 -6.35 9.57 11.14
CA MET A 34 -7.40 10.59 11.26
C MET A 34 -6.84 12.01 11.21
N VAL A 35 -5.72 12.27 11.89
CA VAL A 35 -5.08 13.59 11.85
C VAL A 35 -4.58 13.90 10.44
N HIS A 36 -4.07 12.92 9.69
CA HIS A 36 -3.78 13.09 8.27
C HIS A 36 -5.01 13.53 7.46
N ASP A 37 -6.19 12.98 7.75
CA ASP A 37 -7.41 13.33 7.01
C ASP A 37 -7.96 14.72 7.32
N LEU A 38 -7.53 15.30 8.45
CA LEU A 38 -7.98 16.60 8.94
C LEU A 38 -6.96 17.72 8.77
N VAL A 39 -5.67 17.38 8.63
CA VAL A 39 -4.60 18.39 8.60
C VAL A 39 -4.63 19.20 7.31
N ALA A 40 -4.49 20.52 7.47
CA ALA A 40 -4.35 21.44 6.35
C ALA A 40 -3.39 22.57 6.72
N ARG A 41 -2.55 22.98 5.77
CA ARG A 41 -1.58 24.07 6.00
C ARG A 41 -2.29 25.42 5.85
N PRO A 42 -2.26 26.31 6.85
CA PRO A 42 -2.80 27.66 6.68
C PRO A 42 -1.99 28.47 5.66
N ARG A 43 -2.66 29.29 4.87
CA ARG A 43 -2.05 30.21 3.89
C ARG A 43 -2.03 31.63 4.41
N ASP A 44 -3.02 31.98 5.22
CA ASP A 44 -3.14 33.30 5.81
C ASP A 44 -2.96 33.22 7.33
N ARG A 45 -2.32 34.25 7.88
CA ARG A 45 -2.17 34.45 9.32
C ARG A 45 -2.37 35.91 9.64
N TRP A 46 -3.17 36.21 10.65
CA TRP A 46 -3.33 37.56 11.19
C TRP A 46 -3.38 37.53 12.71
N THR A 47 -2.97 38.62 13.34
CA THR A 47 -3.03 38.79 14.80
C THR A 47 -4.35 39.44 15.17
N HIS A 48 -5.00 38.97 16.23
CA HIS A 48 -6.18 39.60 16.79
C HIS A 48 -5.90 39.93 18.26
N ASP A 49 -5.75 41.21 18.55
CA ASP A 49 -5.31 41.70 19.87
C ASP A 49 -6.46 41.82 20.87
N PHE A 50 -7.72 41.61 20.44
CA PHE A 50 -8.87 41.63 21.34
C PHE A 50 -9.03 40.27 22.05
N GLY A 51 -8.98 40.28 23.38
CA GLY A 51 -9.23 39.11 24.22
C GLY A 51 -8.05 38.15 24.41
N ASP A 52 -6.82 38.56 24.08
CA ASP A 52 -5.60 37.74 24.18
C ASP A 52 -5.65 36.43 23.36
N CYS A 53 -6.41 36.44 22.25
CA CYS A 53 -6.65 35.28 21.39
C CYS A 53 -5.45 34.94 20.47
N GLY A 54 -4.51 35.86 20.28
CA GLY A 54 -3.27 35.64 19.55
C GLY A 54 -3.44 35.56 18.02
N PHE A 55 -2.82 34.55 17.40
CA PHE A 55 -2.84 34.37 15.93
C PHE A 55 -4.06 33.57 15.48
N HIS A 56 -4.76 34.13 14.49
CA HIS A 56 -5.75 33.41 13.71
C HIS A 56 -5.16 32.96 12.37
N TYR A 57 -5.72 31.86 11.86
CA TYR A 57 -5.33 31.27 10.60
C TYR A 57 -6.56 31.11 9.71
N GLY A 58 -6.35 31.29 8.42
CA GLY A 58 -7.39 31.17 7.40
C GLY A 58 -6.79 30.70 6.09
N SER A 59 -7.67 30.37 5.14
CA SER A 59 -7.32 29.84 3.81
C SER A 59 -6.40 28.61 3.90
N PHE A 60 -6.95 27.41 3.73
CA PHE A 60 -6.21 26.19 4.04
C PHE A 60 -5.81 25.40 2.80
N ALA A 61 -4.52 25.07 2.68
CA ALA A 61 -3.97 24.16 1.68
C ALA A 61 -3.96 22.73 2.21
N VAL A 62 -5.03 21.96 1.94
CA VAL A 62 -5.17 20.57 2.40
C VAL A 62 -4.02 19.69 1.90
N ARG A 63 -3.84 19.58 0.57
CA ARG A 63 -2.82 18.70 -0.03
C ARG A 63 -1.40 18.98 0.48
N THR A 64 -1.04 20.25 0.63
CA THR A 64 0.26 20.65 1.16
C THR A 64 0.39 20.30 2.65
N GLY A 65 -0.66 20.52 3.45
CA GLY A 65 -0.67 20.13 4.86
C GLY A 65 -0.49 18.63 5.04
N GLN A 66 -1.22 17.83 4.27
CA GLN A 66 -1.12 16.37 4.28
C GLN A 66 0.27 15.88 3.87
N ALA A 67 0.87 16.46 2.83
CA ALA A 67 2.22 16.09 2.40
C ALA A 67 3.28 16.37 3.47
N VAL A 68 3.22 17.55 4.11
CA VAL A 68 4.13 17.91 5.22
C VAL A 68 3.90 17.00 6.44
N TYR A 69 2.64 16.68 6.74
CA TYR A 69 2.29 15.77 7.83
C TYR A 69 2.86 14.37 7.61
N ARG A 70 2.65 13.76 6.44
CA ARG A 70 3.22 12.44 6.11
C ARG A 70 4.73 12.43 6.24
N TRP A 71 5.40 13.41 5.63
CA TRP A 71 6.86 13.54 5.74
C TRP A 71 7.33 13.57 7.19
N ARG A 72 6.72 14.43 8.03
CA ARG A 72 7.13 14.59 9.42
C ARG A 72 6.81 13.38 10.29
N VAL A 73 5.66 12.75 10.08
CA VAL A 73 5.26 11.56 10.85
C VAL A 73 6.09 10.34 10.44
N ASN A 74 6.37 10.16 9.15
CA ASN A 74 7.26 9.08 8.68
C ASN A 74 8.67 9.22 9.26
N GLU A 75 9.20 10.44 9.36
CA GLU A 75 10.48 10.69 10.02
C GLU A 75 10.46 10.26 11.51
N LEU A 76 9.35 10.50 12.21
CA LEU A 76 9.18 10.10 13.60
C LEU A 76 9.05 8.57 13.75
N LEU A 77 8.19 7.94 12.93
CA LEU A 77 7.98 6.49 12.92
C LEU A 77 9.31 5.76 12.68
N ALA A 78 10.07 6.17 11.66
CA ALA A 78 11.38 5.59 11.34
C ALA A 78 12.40 5.81 12.47
N ARG A 79 12.47 7.01 13.06
CA ARG A 79 13.38 7.30 14.18
C ARG A 79 13.12 6.40 15.40
N HIS A 80 11.88 6.00 15.60
CA HIS A 80 11.46 5.15 16.72
C HIS A 80 11.39 3.67 16.36
N GLY A 81 11.79 3.28 15.15
CA GLY A 81 11.88 1.88 14.73
C GLY A 81 10.53 1.21 14.46
N ALA A 82 9.50 1.99 14.14
CA ALA A 82 8.23 1.43 13.69
C ALA A 82 8.40 0.79 12.30
N ASP A 83 7.74 -0.33 12.08
CA ASP A 83 7.69 -1.09 10.82
C ASP A 83 6.57 -0.61 9.88
N VAL A 84 6.03 0.58 10.15
CA VAL A 84 4.99 1.22 9.36
C VAL A 84 5.37 2.64 8.93
N ARG A 85 4.78 3.08 7.83
CA ARG A 85 4.83 4.48 7.37
C ARG A 85 3.49 4.90 6.77
N LEU A 86 3.21 6.19 6.72
CA LEU A 86 2.13 6.74 5.90
C LEU A 86 2.54 6.66 4.43
N ALA A 87 1.71 6.01 3.60
CA ALA A 87 1.94 5.93 2.17
C ALA A 87 1.92 7.32 1.52
N ASP A 88 2.89 7.60 0.66
CA ASP A 88 3.07 8.94 0.07
C ASP A 88 2.18 9.19 -1.15
N ASN A 89 1.83 8.13 -1.87
CA ASN A 89 1.10 8.11 -3.12
C ASN A 89 0.30 6.80 -3.26
N GLY A 90 -0.49 6.70 -4.32
CA GLY A 90 -1.36 5.54 -4.57
C GLY A 90 -2.75 5.72 -3.98
N GLU A 91 -3.53 4.64 -4.02
CA GLU A 91 -4.90 4.58 -3.49
C GLU A 91 -4.95 4.59 -1.96
N ASP A 92 -3.86 4.19 -1.31
CA ASP A 92 -3.67 4.15 0.14
C ASP A 92 -2.93 5.37 0.68
N ALA A 93 -2.76 6.43 -0.12
CA ALA A 93 -2.04 7.64 0.28
C ALA A 93 -2.56 8.20 1.62
N GLY A 94 -1.67 8.30 2.60
CA GLY A 94 -1.99 8.74 3.95
C GLY A 94 -2.62 7.68 4.85
N ARG A 95 -2.62 6.41 4.47
CA ARG A 95 -2.82 5.25 5.36
C ARG A 95 -1.48 4.71 5.81
N LEU A 96 -1.45 4.14 7.01
CA LEU A 96 -0.29 3.43 7.52
C LEU A 96 -0.17 2.08 6.82
N VAL A 97 1.03 1.82 6.34
CA VAL A 97 1.40 0.63 5.58
C VAL A 97 2.67 0.02 6.15
N HIS A 98 2.75 -1.31 6.16
CA HIS A 98 3.94 -2.04 6.51
C HIS A 98 5.06 -1.78 5.50
N ILE A 99 6.28 -1.63 6.00
CA ILE A 99 7.50 -1.56 5.17
C ILE A 99 8.25 -2.89 5.23
N ALA A 100 8.96 -3.22 4.16
CA ALA A 100 9.81 -4.42 4.15
C ALA A 100 11.10 -4.20 4.95
N GLY A 101 11.62 -2.96 4.97
CA GLY A 101 12.86 -2.61 5.68
C GLY A 101 14.13 -3.07 4.96
N ASP A 102 14.04 -3.43 3.67
CA ASP A 102 15.12 -3.89 2.81
C ASP A 102 14.91 -3.46 1.34
N ASP A 103 15.71 -3.99 0.42
CA ASP A 103 15.67 -3.66 -1.02
C ASP A 103 14.28 -3.85 -1.68
N ARG A 104 13.37 -4.58 -1.04
CA ARG A 104 11.98 -4.71 -1.50
C ARG A 104 11.21 -3.40 -1.43
N ASP A 105 11.58 -2.48 -0.53
CA ASP A 105 10.97 -1.15 -0.48
C ASP A 105 11.26 -0.36 -1.77
N GLU A 106 12.48 -0.49 -2.32
CA GLU A 106 12.81 0.11 -3.61
C GLU A 106 12.08 -0.55 -4.78
N LEU A 107 11.88 -1.88 -4.72
CA LEU A 107 11.07 -2.61 -5.69
C LEU A 107 9.63 -2.08 -5.73
N VAL A 108 9.03 -1.83 -4.55
CA VAL A 108 7.69 -1.23 -4.46
C VAL A 108 7.67 0.14 -5.14
N GLU A 109 8.62 1.02 -4.83
CA GLU A 109 8.66 2.37 -5.44
C GLU A 109 8.82 2.32 -6.97
N ARG A 110 9.65 1.41 -7.50
CA ARG A 110 9.77 1.20 -8.95
C ARG A 110 8.48 0.67 -9.57
N ALA A 111 7.86 -0.33 -8.95
CA ALA A 111 6.61 -0.91 -9.45
C ALA A 111 5.45 0.10 -9.43
N LEU A 112 5.37 0.99 -8.44
CA LEU A 112 4.39 2.09 -8.41
C LEU A 112 4.50 3.06 -9.60
N ALA A 113 5.66 3.08 -10.26
CA ALA A 113 5.97 3.84 -11.45
C ALA A 113 5.79 3.07 -12.77
N THR A 114 5.09 1.92 -12.74
CA THR A 114 4.73 1.12 -13.94
C THR A 114 4.29 2.05 -15.11
N PRO A 115 4.93 1.96 -16.29
CA PRO A 115 4.69 2.91 -17.38
C PRO A 115 3.28 2.82 -17.97
N ASP A 116 2.80 1.60 -18.26
CA ASP A 116 1.48 1.36 -18.83
C ASP A 116 0.39 1.79 -17.82
N PRO A 117 -0.50 2.74 -18.15
CA PRO A 117 -1.52 3.21 -17.22
C PRO A 117 -2.48 2.13 -16.72
N ARG A 118 -2.87 1.17 -17.58
CA ARG A 118 -3.80 0.10 -17.21
C ARG A 118 -3.14 -0.83 -16.21
N ASP A 119 -1.90 -1.23 -16.47
CA ASP A 119 -1.17 -2.10 -15.55
C ASP A 119 -0.82 -1.37 -14.25
N ARG A 120 -0.46 -0.07 -14.34
CA ARG A 120 -0.11 0.75 -13.17
C ARG A 120 -1.22 0.81 -12.13
N ASP A 121 -2.47 0.95 -12.56
CA ASP A 121 -3.60 0.99 -11.63
C ASP A 121 -3.78 -0.37 -10.93
N ALA A 122 -3.62 -1.48 -11.65
CA ALA A 122 -3.66 -2.83 -11.07
C ALA A 122 -2.49 -3.10 -10.10
N VAL A 123 -1.28 -2.65 -10.45
CA VAL A 123 -0.08 -2.77 -9.60
C VAL A 123 -0.22 -1.94 -8.33
N ARG A 124 -0.69 -0.69 -8.44
CA ARG A 124 -0.96 0.17 -7.27
C ARG A 124 -1.97 -0.46 -6.34
N HIS A 125 -3.04 -1.02 -6.92
CA HIS A 125 -4.06 -1.71 -6.13
C HIS A 125 -3.51 -2.94 -5.41
N ALA A 126 -2.76 -3.77 -6.11
CA ALA A 126 -2.13 -4.94 -5.51
C ALA A 126 -1.18 -4.57 -4.37
N ILE A 127 -0.35 -3.55 -4.56
CA ILE A 127 0.58 -3.07 -3.53
C ILE A 127 -0.19 -2.60 -2.30
N ALA A 128 -1.20 -1.75 -2.47
CA ALA A 128 -1.99 -1.19 -1.36
C ALA A 128 -2.70 -2.29 -0.54
N LEU A 129 -3.31 -3.27 -1.20
CA LEU A 129 -3.92 -4.44 -0.54
C LEU A 129 -2.89 -5.23 0.27
N PHE A 130 -1.69 -5.42 -0.27
CA PHE A 130 -0.66 -6.24 0.38
C PHE A 130 -0.04 -5.56 1.60
N ARG A 131 0.25 -4.26 1.49
CA ARG A 131 1.00 -3.52 2.52
C ARG A 131 0.14 -2.85 3.58
N GLY A 132 -1.19 -2.86 3.45
CA GLY A 132 -2.09 -2.29 4.44
C GLY A 132 -1.80 -2.83 5.84
N ARG A 133 -1.76 -1.97 6.87
CA ARG A 133 -1.40 -2.41 8.24
C ARG A 133 -2.27 -3.55 8.78
N GLY A 134 -3.54 -3.59 8.36
CA GLY A 134 -4.51 -4.63 8.71
C GLY A 134 -4.76 -5.66 7.61
N ALA A 135 -3.84 -5.80 6.63
CA ALA A 135 -4.03 -6.66 5.47
C ALA A 135 -4.33 -8.11 5.88
N THR A 136 -5.51 -8.57 5.49
CA THR A 136 -5.99 -9.93 5.70
C THR A 136 -5.39 -10.88 4.66
N ARG A 137 -5.48 -12.19 4.96
CA ARG A 137 -5.09 -13.24 4.01
C ARG A 137 -5.79 -13.11 2.65
N GLU A 138 -7.08 -12.78 2.65
CA GLU A 138 -7.85 -12.59 1.41
C GLU A 138 -7.37 -11.37 0.61
N GLU A 139 -6.96 -10.29 1.28
CA GLU A 139 -6.39 -9.10 0.62
C GLU A 139 -5.02 -9.42 0.03
N LYS A 140 -4.15 -10.12 0.77
CA LYS A 140 -2.84 -10.60 0.25
C LYS A 140 -3.01 -11.52 -0.97
N ARG A 141 -4.00 -12.41 -0.94
CA ARG A 141 -4.35 -13.25 -2.08
C ARG A 141 -4.84 -12.43 -3.27
N SER A 142 -5.70 -11.44 -3.00
CA SER A 142 -6.24 -10.54 -4.03
C SER A 142 -5.14 -9.70 -4.67
N ALA A 143 -4.16 -9.25 -3.88
CA ALA A 143 -2.95 -8.61 -4.37
C ALA A 143 -2.15 -9.52 -5.31
N ALA A 144 -1.87 -10.76 -4.90
CA ALA A 144 -1.19 -11.75 -5.75
C ALA A 144 -1.97 -12.03 -7.05
N ALA A 145 -3.29 -12.12 -6.99
CA ALA A 145 -4.15 -12.34 -8.14
C ALA A 145 -4.12 -11.16 -9.13
N ALA A 146 -4.14 -9.93 -8.62
CA ALA A 146 -4.04 -8.72 -9.42
C ALA A 146 -2.70 -8.66 -10.18
N LEU A 147 -1.57 -8.93 -9.50
CA LEU A 147 -0.25 -9.01 -10.16
C LEU A 147 -0.19 -10.16 -11.17
N ALA A 148 -0.74 -11.33 -10.84
CA ALA A 148 -0.81 -12.43 -11.78
C ALA A 148 -1.58 -12.04 -13.05
N ARG A 149 -2.65 -11.23 -12.94
CA ARG A 149 -3.39 -10.75 -14.11
C ARG A 149 -2.53 -9.85 -15.00
N VAL A 150 -1.75 -8.94 -14.42
CA VAL A 150 -0.77 -8.12 -15.16
C VAL A 150 0.22 -9.01 -15.92
N LEU A 151 0.75 -10.05 -15.27
CA LEU A 151 1.66 -11.00 -15.92
C LEU A 151 0.98 -11.80 -17.05
N GLU A 152 -0.32 -12.09 -16.97
CA GLU A 152 -1.07 -12.73 -18.05
C GLU A 152 -1.16 -11.83 -19.29
N ASP A 153 -1.45 -10.54 -19.06
CA ASP A 153 -1.52 -9.56 -20.14
C ASP A 153 -0.13 -9.40 -20.83
N ARG A 154 0.96 -9.66 -20.10
CA ARG A 154 2.35 -9.64 -20.58
C ARG A 154 2.91 -11.00 -21.00
N ARG A 155 2.06 -12.02 -21.13
CA ARG A 155 2.50 -13.41 -21.37
C ARG A 155 3.32 -13.60 -22.64
N ALA A 156 3.01 -12.85 -23.70
CA ALA A 156 3.77 -12.93 -24.96
C ALA A 156 5.24 -12.51 -24.76
N LEU A 157 5.48 -11.43 -24.02
CA LEU A 157 6.82 -10.97 -23.66
C LEU A 157 7.56 -12.01 -22.81
N LEU A 158 6.89 -12.55 -21.78
CA LEU A 158 7.48 -13.55 -20.90
C LEU A 158 7.90 -14.82 -21.66
N LYS A 159 7.12 -15.25 -22.65
CA LYS A 159 7.48 -16.41 -23.50
C LYS A 159 8.68 -16.15 -24.41
N GLN A 160 8.91 -14.89 -24.78
CA GLN A 160 10.03 -14.50 -25.62
C GLN A 160 11.32 -14.38 -24.79
N GLU A 161 11.23 -13.84 -23.59
CA GLU A 161 12.39 -13.42 -22.80
C GLU A 161 12.80 -14.43 -21.71
N LEU A 162 11.89 -15.32 -21.25
CA LEU A 162 12.17 -16.32 -20.23
C LEU A 162 12.28 -17.73 -20.81
N PHE A 163 13.00 -18.60 -20.10
CA PHE A 163 12.95 -20.04 -20.38
C PHE A 163 11.53 -20.57 -20.15
N SER A 164 11.07 -21.46 -21.04
CA SER A 164 9.70 -21.98 -21.02
C SER A 164 9.28 -22.65 -19.71
N LYS A 165 10.23 -23.19 -18.94
CA LYS A 165 9.97 -23.77 -17.62
C LYS A 165 9.70 -22.70 -16.55
N ASP A 166 10.37 -21.55 -16.64
CA ASP A 166 10.23 -20.46 -15.67
C ASP A 166 8.90 -19.73 -15.90
N GLU A 167 8.54 -19.47 -17.16
CA GLU A 167 7.20 -18.99 -17.53
C GLU A 167 6.11 -19.96 -17.07
N GLY A 168 6.31 -21.26 -17.30
CA GLY A 168 5.40 -22.30 -16.85
C GLY A 168 5.17 -22.27 -15.34
N ALA A 169 6.22 -22.09 -14.54
CA ALA A 169 6.13 -22.03 -13.09
C ALA A 169 5.31 -20.84 -12.59
N LEU A 170 5.47 -19.65 -13.20
CA LEU A 170 4.72 -18.43 -12.83
C LEU A 170 3.21 -18.67 -12.89
N PHE A 171 2.74 -19.25 -14.01
CA PHE A 171 1.32 -19.48 -14.25
C PHE A 171 0.80 -20.76 -13.57
N GLN A 172 1.65 -21.77 -13.34
CA GLN A 172 1.28 -22.94 -12.56
C GLN A 172 0.95 -22.53 -11.11
N ILE A 173 1.78 -21.68 -10.50
CA ILE A 173 1.55 -21.18 -9.14
C ILE A 173 0.24 -20.39 -9.05
N ALA A 174 -0.07 -19.55 -10.03
CA ALA A 174 -1.33 -18.79 -10.03
C ALA A 174 -2.58 -19.69 -10.08
N ASN A 175 -2.49 -20.83 -10.77
CA ASN A 175 -3.61 -21.72 -11.07
C ASN A 175 -3.80 -22.83 -10.03
N GLU A 176 -2.72 -23.37 -9.47
CA GLU A 176 -2.77 -24.51 -8.54
C GLU A 176 -3.03 -24.13 -7.09
N PHE A 177 -2.71 -22.88 -6.70
CA PHE A 177 -2.74 -22.41 -5.31
C PHE A 177 -3.93 -21.49 -5.02
N ASP A 178 -5.03 -21.66 -5.77
CA ASP A 178 -6.27 -20.92 -5.61
C ASP A 178 -6.12 -19.37 -5.79
N ILE A 179 -4.98 -18.87 -6.25
CA ILE A 179 -4.79 -17.42 -6.39
C ILE A 179 -5.78 -16.84 -7.42
N ARG A 180 -6.06 -17.55 -8.52
CA ARG A 180 -6.98 -17.07 -9.58
C ARG A 180 -8.40 -17.68 -9.57
N HIS A 181 -8.63 -18.87 -9.02
CA HIS A 181 -9.89 -19.59 -9.20
C HIS A 181 -10.33 -20.36 -7.95
N ARG A 182 -11.30 -19.81 -7.20
CA ARG A 182 -11.94 -20.47 -6.05
C ARG A 182 -12.64 -21.77 -6.50
N GLY A 183 -12.18 -22.92 -6.03
CA GLY A 183 -12.83 -24.19 -6.35
C GLY A 183 -12.33 -25.36 -5.50
N VAL A 184 -13.22 -26.29 -5.14
CA VAL A 184 -12.86 -27.52 -4.38
C VAL A 184 -11.81 -28.40 -5.11
N ARG A 185 -11.54 -28.12 -6.39
CA ARG A 185 -10.56 -28.82 -7.23
C ARG A 185 -9.78 -27.82 -8.09
N GLY A 186 -8.45 -27.93 -8.07
CA GLY A 186 -7.55 -27.23 -8.98
C GLY A 186 -7.55 -27.84 -10.40
N PRO A 187 -6.66 -27.36 -11.30
CA PRO A 187 -6.43 -27.97 -12.60
C PRO A 187 -6.18 -29.47 -12.44
N HIS A 188 -6.81 -30.29 -13.28
CA HIS A 188 -6.72 -31.76 -13.24
C HIS A 188 -7.39 -32.46 -12.04
N GLY A 189 -8.30 -31.80 -11.33
CA GLY A 189 -9.18 -32.47 -10.36
C GLY A 189 -8.53 -32.80 -9.01
N LYS A 190 -7.32 -32.28 -8.74
CA LYS A 190 -6.66 -32.38 -7.43
C LYS A 190 -7.24 -31.36 -6.44
N ALA A 191 -7.29 -31.69 -5.15
CA ALA A 191 -7.66 -30.72 -4.12
C ALA A 191 -6.70 -29.51 -4.18
N GLN A 192 -7.24 -28.30 -4.06
CA GLN A 192 -6.43 -27.08 -4.01
C GLN A 192 -5.59 -27.09 -2.73
N GLN A 193 -4.36 -26.56 -2.80
CA GLN A 193 -3.48 -26.49 -1.64
C GLN A 193 -3.76 -25.22 -0.84
N GLU A 194 -4.86 -25.23 -0.09
CA GLU A 194 -5.31 -24.10 0.76
C GLU A 194 -4.56 -24.01 2.10
N ASP A 195 -3.76 -25.03 2.45
CA ASP A 195 -3.11 -25.21 3.76
C ASP A 195 -1.79 -24.43 3.95
N TYR A 196 -1.39 -23.57 3.01
CA TYR A 196 -0.17 -22.77 3.19
C TYR A 196 -0.36 -21.59 4.13
N ALA A 197 0.63 -21.39 5.00
CA ALA A 197 0.71 -20.23 5.88
C ALA A 197 0.77 -18.92 5.08
N ASP A 198 0.36 -17.81 5.68
CA ASP A 198 0.30 -16.48 5.04
C ASP A 198 1.65 -16.03 4.44
N VAL A 199 2.77 -16.48 5.03
CA VAL A 199 4.13 -16.25 4.50
C VAL A 199 4.32 -16.76 3.06
N PHE A 200 3.52 -17.73 2.63
CA PHE A 200 3.51 -18.19 1.24
C PHE A 200 2.93 -17.12 0.31
N LEU A 201 1.83 -16.46 0.70
CA LEU A 201 1.27 -15.36 -0.09
C LEU A 201 2.23 -14.17 -0.15
N ASP A 202 2.96 -13.91 0.93
CA ASP A 202 4.02 -12.89 0.93
C ASP A 202 5.10 -13.22 -0.09
N TRP A 203 5.59 -14.47 -0.10
CA TRP A 203 6.56 -14.93 -1.09
C TRP A 203 6.04 -14.80 -2.53
N VAL A 204 4.82 -15.25 -2.81
CA VAL A 204 4.21 -15.14 -4.14
C VAL A 204 4.06 -13.68 -4.57
N PHE A 205 3.58 -12.82 -3.68
CA PHE A 205 3.43 -11.39 -3.96
C PHE A 205 4.76 -10.78 -4.39
N TRP A 206 5.82 -10.99 -3.61
CA TRP A 206 7.15 -10.44 -3.91
C TRP A 206 7.71 -10.98 -5.22
N TRP A 207 7.52 -12.27 -5.49
CA TRP A 207 7.97 -12.88 -6.74
C TRP A 207 7.23 -12.31 -7.96
N TYR A 208 5.91 -12.13 -7.87
CA TYR A 208 5.13 -11.53 -8.95
C TYR A 208 5.44 -10.05 -9.13
N LEU A 209 5.61 -9.29 -8.05
CA LEU A 209 5.96 -7.87 -8.12
C LEU A 209 7.33 -7.68 -8.80
N ALA A 210 8.31 -8.50 -8.43
CA ALA A 210 9.63 -8.51 -9.07
C ALA A 210 9.53 -8.87 -10.57
N THR A 211 8.65 -9.80 -10.94
CA THR A 211 8.45 -10.18 -12.34
C THR A 211 7.75 -9.06 -13.14
N VAL A 212 6.80 -8.35 -12.54
CA VAL A 212 6.18 -7.17 -13.16
C VAL A 212 7.23 -6.10 -13.41
N GLU A 213 8.06 -5.76 -12.43
CA GLU A 213 9.13 -4.77 -12.58
C GLU A 213 10.16 -5.18 -13.65
N LEU A 214 10.54 -6.46 -13.70
CA LEU A 214 11.38 -7.00 -14.76
C LEU A 214 10.77 -6.76 -16.15
N THR A 215 9.48 -7.06 -16.31
CA THR A 215 8.80 -6.84 -17.60
C THR A 215 8.69 -5.37 -17.98
N ASP A 216 8.54 -4.44 -17.01
CA ASP A 216 8.60 -3.00 -17.29
C ASP A 216 9.96 -2.60 -17.85
N ARG A 217 11.05 -3.13 -17.27
CA ARG A 217 12.42 -2.86 -17.73
C ARG A 217 12.68 -3.41 -19.14
N LEU A 218 12.27 -4.64 -19.41
CA LEU A 218 12.40 -5.24 -20.75
C LEU A 218 11.66 -4.43 -21.82
N LEU A 219 10.44 -3.96 -21.52
CA LEU A 219 9.68 -3.11 -22.44
C LEU A 219 10.36 -1.74 -22.68
N ALA A 220 10.95 -1.16 -21.64
CA ALA A 220 11.71 0.09 -21.75
C ALA A 220 12.97 -0.08 -22.62
N GLU A 221 13.68 -1.20 -22.49
CA GLU A 221 14.86 -1.53 -23.30
C GLU A 221 14.49 -1.75 -24.79
N GLN A 222 13.40 -2.47 -25.06
CA GLN A 222 12.90 -2.67 -26.43
C GLN A 222 12.47 -1.36 -27.08
N SER A 223 11.88 -0.43 -26.30
CA SER A 223 11.48 0.89 -26.79
C SER A 223 12.66 1.85 -27.03
N SER A 224 13.82 1.57 -26.43
CA SER A 224 15.03 2.38 -26.54
C SER A 224 15.99 1.91 -27.65
N THR A 225 15.70 0.76 -28.27
CA THR A 225 16.51 0.20 -29.37
C THR A 225 15.88 0.64 -30.71
N PRO A 226 16.58 1.46 -31.52
CA PRO A 226 16.04 2.03 -32.77
C PRO A 226 15.88 1.02 -33.91
#